data_AF-A1S192-F1
#
_entry.id   AF-A1S192-F1
#
_cell.length_a   1.000
_cell.length_b   1.000
_cell.length_c   1.000
_cell.angle_alpha   90.00
_cell.angle_beta   90.00
_cell.angle_gamma   90.00
#
_symmetry.space_group_name_H-M   'P 1'
#
loop_
_entity.id
_entity.type
_entity.pdbx_description
1 polymer ?
#
loop_
_entity_poly.entity_id
_entity_poly.type
_entity_poly.pdbx_seq_one_letter_code
_entity_poly.pdbx_strand_id
1 'polypeptide(L)'
;MPEWDVVQLFQQVVIEIAALAPKVGLATLILFVTLLVVKLVNKSIRWLVSVARLDEYLRKSLPEGTRIPLSTLLVLVADAGILTSSAALVVRVFVPEYSQAYREALSYISRIGSVAVLSLFSFVVIDALVKSMRMERKTERFFVMMSLLVVTLLIVDLASLSNEIKLALALGIAIGIGFLVGAFAAWAFFGEYLDALVRVRTGQPGLEREKNLPEDTED
;
A
#
# COMPACT_ATOMS: atom_id res chain seq x y z
N MET A 1 52.81 -4.64 -35.98
CA MET A 1 51.89 -4.01 -35.01
C MET A 1 51.86 -2.54 -35.36
N PRO A 2 50.70 -1.92 -35.62
CA PRO A 2 50.66 -0.50 -35.96
C PRO A 2 51.18 0.30 -34.77
N GLU A 3 52.13 1.21 -34.99
CA GLU A 3 52.52 2.19 -33.97
C GLU A 3 51.34 3.14 -33.81
N TRP A 4 50.64 3.03 -32.67
CA TRP A 4 49.56 3.94 -32.37
C TRP A 4 50.20 5.26 -31.96
N ASP A 5 50.13 6.24 -32.85
CA ASP A 5 50.68 7.56 -32.63
C ASP A 5 49.94 8.18 -31.43
N VAL A 6 50.64 8.39 -30.32
CA VAL A 6 50.06 8.84 -29.03
C VAL A 6 49.24 10.12 -29.19
N VAL A 7 49.61 10.94 -30.18
CA VAL A 7 48.92 12.18 -30.56
C VAL A 7 47.52 11.91 -31.12
N GLN A 8 47.34 10.85 -31.92
CA GLN A 8 46.03 10.49 -32.50
C GLN A 8 45.08 9.96 -31.42
N LEU A 9 45.57 9.15 -30.49
CA LEU A 9 44.80 8.69 -29.33
C LEU A 9 44.35 9.88 -28.46
N PHE A 10 45.25 10.84 -28.21
CA PHE A 10 44.92 12.03 -27.45
C PHE A 10 43.86 12.89 -28.14
N GLN A 11 43.99 13.13 -29.45
CA GLN A 11 43.01 13.88 -30.22
C GLN A 11 41.64 13.19 -30.22
N GLN A 12 41.62 11.86 -30.35
CA GLN A 12 40.38 11.08 -30.33
C GLN A 12 39.66 11.18 -28.97
N VAL A 13 40.40 11.05 -27.86
CA VAL A 13 39.85 11.24 -26.50
C VAL A 13 39.31 12.65 -26.30
N VAL A 14 40.01 13.68 -26.77
CA VAL A 14 39.55 15.08 -26.65
C VAL A 14 38.25 15.32 -27.42
N ILE A 15 38.13 14.76 -28.64
CA ILE A 15 36.91 14.87 -29.45
C ILE A 15 35.75 14.12 -28.79
N GLU A 16 35.99 12.94 -28.24
CA GLU A 16 34.98 12.16 -27.51
C GLU A 16 34.50 12.89 -26.25
N ILE A 17 35.41 13.51 -25.48
CA ILE A 17 35.07 14.33 -24.31
C ILE A 17 34.27 15.58 -24.73
N ALA A 18 34.67 16.25 -25.81
CA ALA A 18 33.94 17.41 -26.33
C ALA A 18 32.52 17.03 -26.79
N ALA A 19 32.34 15.85 -27.38
CA ALA A 19 31.04 15.33 -27.76
C ALA A 19 30.14 14.96 -26.57
N LEU A 20 30.73 14.69 -25.40
CA LEU A 20 30.00 14.45 -24.13
C LEU A 20 29.52 15.74 -23.46
N ALA A 21 30.16 16.89 -23.72
CA ALA A 21 29.82 18.18 -23.12
C ALA A 21 28.32 18.56 -23.20
N PRO A 22 27.64 18.48 -24.36
CA PRO A 22 26.20 18.80 -24.43
C PRO A 22 25.33 17.81 -23.65
N LYS A 23 25.72 16.53 -23.57
CA LYS A 23 24.98 15.51 -22.79
C LYS A 23 25.09 15.78 -21.29
N VAL A 24 26.28 16.16 -20.83
CA VAL A 24 26.51 16.55 -19.43
C VAL A 24 25.68 17.79 -19.08
N GLY A 25 25.68 18.81 -19.94
CA GLY A 25 24.87 20.02 -19.73
C GLY A 25 23.36 19.73 -19.61
N LEU A 26 22.82 18.87 -20.49
CA LEU A 26 21.43 18.43 -20.40
C LEU A 26 21.13 17.65 -19.12
N ALA A 27 22.02 16.74 -18.71
CA ALA A 27 21.85 15.99 -17.48
C ALA A 27 21.87 16.89 -16.23
N THR A 28 22.78 17.88 -16.19
CA THR A 28 22.80 18.89 -15.13
C THR A 28 21.50 19.69 -15.11
N LEU A 29 20.99 20.08 -16.28
CA LEU A 29 19.70 20.78 -16.38
C LEU A 29 18.54 19.91 -15.86
N ILE A 30 18.50 18.63 -16.24
CA ILE A 30 17.51 17.67 -15.75
C ILE A 30 17.56 17.60 -14.22
N LEU A 31 18.76 17.41 -13.63
CA LEU A 31 18.91 17.33 -12.18
C LEU A 31 18.47 18.63 -11.49
N PHE A 32 18.81 19.80 -12.06
CA PHE A 32 18.38 21.09 -11.53
C PHE A 32 16.86 21.22 -11.51
N VAL A 33 16.20 20.88 -12.62
CA VAL A 33 14.73 20.89 -12.73
C VAL A 33 14.11 19.90 -11.74
N THR A 34 14.67 18.70 -11.60
CA THR A 34 14.22 17.68 -10.65
C THR A 34 14.23 18.20 -9.22
N LEU A 35 15.31 18.87 -8.79
CA LEU A 35 15.38 19.47 -7.45
C LEU A 35 14.30 20.55 -7.24
N LEU A 36 14.02 21.33 -8.29
CA LEU A 36 12.99 22.36 -8.27
C LEU A 36 11.59 21.74 -8.12
N VAL A 37 11.33 20.66 -8.86
CA VAL A 37 10.09 19.87 -8.79
C VAL A 37 9.93 19.22 -7.40
N VAL A 38 10.97 18.56 -6.87
CA VAL A 38 10.95 17.98 -5.50
C VAL A 38 10.56 19.05 -4.48
N LYS A 39 11.19 20.22 -4.52
CA LYS A 39 10.89 21.31 -3.59
C LYS A 39 9.45 21.80 -3.73
N LEU A 40 8.94 21.92 -4.96
CA LEU A 40 7.57 22.34 -5.22
C LEU A 40 6.55 21.30 -4.73
N VAL A 41 6.75 20.04 -5.08
CA VAL A 41 5.87 18.92 -4.70
C VAL A 41 5.85 18.74 -3.19
N ASN A 42 7.00 18.76 -2.53
CA ASN A 42 7.07 18.61 -1.07
C ASN A 42 6.40 19.77 -0.34
N LYS A 43 6.49 20.99 -0.87
CA LYS A 43 5.73 22.14 -0.37
C LYS A 43 4.22 21.91 -0.54
N SER A 44 3.79 21.48 -1.72
CA SER A 44 2.38 21.22 -2.02
C SER A 44 1.79 20.11 -1.15
N ILE A 45 2.49 18.98 -0.97
CA ILE A 45 2.03 17.86 -0.13
C ILE A 45 1.84 18.31 1.32
N ARG A 46 2.85 19.00 1.89
CA ARG A 46 2.76 19.49 3.27
C ARG A 46 1.62 20.49 3.44
N TRP A 47 1.44 21.39 2.47
CA TRP A 47 0.32 22.32 2.45
C TRP A 47 -1.02 21.57 2.39
N LEU A 48 -1.18 20.61 1.47
CA LEU A 48 -2.41 19.85 1.31
C LEU A 48 -2.79 19.06 2.57
N VAL A 49 -1.82 18.35 3.17
CA VAL A 49 -2.04 17.54 4.38
C VAL A 49 -2.43 18.42 5.57
N SER A 50 -1.78 19.58 5.72
CA SER A 50 -2.11 20.53 6.80
C SER A 50 -3.48 21.19 6.62
N VAL A 51 -3.83 21.59 5.39
CA VAL A 51 -5.15 22.20 5.09
C VAL A 51 -6.28 21.21 5.29
N ALA A 52 -6.10 19.97 4.82
CA ALA A 52 -7.12 18.92 4.93
C ALA A 52 -7.21 18.30 6.33
N ARG A 53 -6.37 18.73 7.29
CA ARG A 53 -6.29 18.20 8.66
C ARG A 53 -6.25 16.67 8.70
N LEU A 54 -5.64 16.04 7.69
CA LEU A 54 -5.62 14.58 7.55
C LEU A 54 -4.96 13.91 8.76
N ASP A 55 -3.98 14.58 9.37
CA ASP A 55 -3.32 14.12 10.60
C ASP A 55 -4.29 14.06 11.79
N GLU A 56 -5.28 14.95 11.89
CA GLU A 56 -6.32 14.91 12.94
C GLU A 56 -7.30 13.74 12.72
N TYR A 57 -7.68 13.49 11.47
CA TYR A 57 -8.52 12.33 11.13
C TYR A 57 -7.80 11.01 11.40
N LEU A 58 -6.53 10.90 11.00
CA LEU A 58 -5.70 9.73 11.28
C LEU A 58 -5.48 9.51 12.78
N ARG A 59 -5.24 10.57 13.57
CA ARG A 59 -5.10 10.46 15.03
C ARG A 59 -6.39 10.04 15.73
N LYS A 60 -7.56 10.48 15.23
CA LYS A 60 -8.86 10.01 15.75
C LYS A 60 -9.12 8.54 15.42
N SER A 61 -8.69 8.09 14.25
CA SER A 61 -8.81 6.70 13.83
C SER A 61 -7.67 5.81 14.30
N LEU A 62 -6.56 6.31 14.84
CA LEU A 62 -5.46 5.51 15.39
C LEU A 62 -5.05 6.11 16.74
N PRO A 63 -5.57 5.61 17.87
CA PRO A 63 -5.30 6.15 19.21
C PRO A 63 -3.83 6.19 19.60
N GLU A 64 -3.00 5.30 19.02
CA GLU A 64 -1.55 5.25 19.22
C GLU A 64 -0.76 6.12 18.23
N GLY A 65 -1.44 6.76 17.27
CA GLY A 65 -0.83 7.44 16.13
C GLY A 65 -0.16 6.45 15.16
N THR A 66 0.12 6.90 13.93
CA THR A 66 1.05 6.18 13.06
C THR A 66 2.48 6.55 13.47
N ARG A 67 3.36 5.55 13.60
CA ARG A 67 4.79 5.77 13.95
C ARG A 67 5.50 6.70 12.94
N ILE A 68 4.93 6.86 11.76
CA ILE A 68 5.39 7.74 10.67
C ILE A 68 4.23 8.66 10.27
N PRO A 69 4.42 10.00 10.20
CA PRO A 69 3.37 10.92 9.78
C PRO A 69 3.02 10.75 8.29
N LEU A 70 1.74 10.93 7.95
CA LEU A 70 1.22 10.70 6.58
C LEU A 70 1.95 11.56 5.55
N SER A 71 2.24 12.81 5.92
CA SER A 71 3.01 13.74 5.08
C SER A 71 4.38 13.17 4.70
N THR A 72 5.07 12.48 5.60
CA THR A 72 6.37 11.84 5.30
C THR A 72 6.22 10.66 4.36
N LEU A 73 5.19 9.82 4.54
CA LEU A 73 4.91 8.72 3.62
C LEU A 73 4.62 9.23 2.20
N LEU A 74 3.76 10.24 2.08
CA LEU A 74 3.42 10.85 0.78
C LEU A 74 4.62 11.52 0.12
N VAL A 75 5.43 12.26 0.90
CA VAL A 75 6.68 12.87 0.41
C VAL A 75 7.65 11.78 -0.06
N LEU A 76 7.83 10.70 0.70
CA LEU A 76 8.74 9.62 0.34
C LEU A 76 8.33 8.94 -0.97
N VAL A 77 7.03 8.67 -1.15
CA VAL A 77 6.50 8.08 -2.39
C VAL A 77 6.68 9.05 -3.57
N ALA A 78 6.39 10.33 -3.36
CA ALA A 78 6.54 11.35 -4.40
C ALA A 78 8.02 11.53 -4.79
N ASP A 79 8.93 11.65 -3.83
CA ASP A 79 10.37 11.78 -4.05
C ASP A 79 10.91 10.55 -4.78
N ALA A 80 10.50 9.35 -4.39
CA ALA A 80 10.87 8.12 -5.09
C ALA A 80 10.42 8.17 -6.57
N GLY A 81 9.18 8.59 -6.84
CA GLY A 81 8.67 8.73 -8.20
C GLY A 81 9.43 9.78 -9.02
N ILE A 82 9.73 10.94 -8.43
CA ILE A 82 10.45 12.03 -9.09
C ILE A 82 11.90 11.62 -9.38
N LEU A 83 12.60 11.02 -8.42
CA LEU A 83 13.97 10.53 -8.60
C LEU A 83 14.05 9.45 -9.68
N THR A 84 13.11 8.50 -9.65
CA THR A 84 13.00 7.44 -10.65
C THR A 84 12.77 8.03 -12.05
N SER A 85 11.87 9.01 -12.18
CA SER A 85 11.61 9.69 -13.46
C SER A 85 12.82 10.48 -13.95
N SER A 86 13.53 11.18 -13.05
CA SER A 86 14.75 11.92 -13.36
C SER A 86 15.87 10.99 -13.84
N ALA A 87 16.06 9.86 -13.16
CA ALA A 87 17.04 8.86 -13.56
C ALA A 87 16.73 8.32 -14.96
N ALA A 88 15.46 8.12 -15.31
CA ALA A 88 15.04 7.72 -16.64
C ALA A 88 15.45 8.72 -17.73
N LEU A 89 15.25 10.01 -17.46
CA LEU A 89 15.63 11.08 -18.39
C LEU A 89 17.14 11.14 -18.57
N VAL A 90 17.91 11.00 -17.48
CA VAL A 90 19.39 10.97 -17.54
C VAL A 90 19.89 9.77 -18.35
N VAL A 91 19.38 8.56 -18.08
CA VAL A 91 19.76 7.36 -18.85
C VAL A 91 19.45 7.54 -20.33
N ARG A 92 18.29 8.11 -20.66
CA ARG A 92 17.89 8.37 -22.06
C ARG A 92 18.82 9.35 -22.77
N VAL A 93 19.39 10.33 -22.06
CA VAL A 93 20.34 11.30 -22.61
C VAL A 93 21.72 10.68 -22.83
N PHE A 94 22.20 9.87 -21.88
CA PHE A 94 23.54 9.29 -21.96
C PHE A 94 23.61 8.05 -22.86
N VAL A 95 22.68 7.11 -22.69
CA VAL A 95 22.70 5.82 -23.38
C VAL A 95 21.29 5.44 -23.86
N PRO A 96 20.85 5.96 -25.02
CA PRO A 96 19.51 5.70 -25.54
C PRO A 96 19.27 4.22 -25.89
N GLU A 97 20.33 3.46 -26.17
CA GLU A 97 20.28 2.02 -26.48
C GLU A 97 19.79 1.18 -25.30
N TYR A 98 20.16 1.52 -24.07
CA TYR A 98 19.66 0.84 -22.86
C TYR A 98 18.27 1.33 -22.40
N SER A 99 17.64 2.23 -23.16
CA SER A 99 16.35 2.78 -22.76
C SER A 99 15.24 1.72 -22.67
N GLN A 100 15.33 0.64 -23.45
CA GLN A 100 14.36 -0.46 -23.38
C GLN A 100 14.52 -1.29 -22.09
N ALA A 101 15.73 -1.79 -21.81
CA ALA A 101 16.02 -2.53 -20.58
C ALA A 101 15.70 -1.70 -19.32
N TYR A 102 16.01 -0.40 -19.37
CA TYR A 102 15.68 0.52 -18.30
C TYR A 102 14.16 0.72 -18.13
N ARG A 103 13.40 0.83 -19.22
CA ARG A 103 11.92 0.91 -19.17
C ARG A 103 11.30 -0.37 -18.60
N GLU A 104 11.84 -1.53 -18.95
CA GLU A 104 11.37 -2.82 -18.41
C GLU A 104 11.65 -2.91 -16.91
N ALA A 105 12.85 -2.54 -16.47
CA ALA A 105 13.19 -2.46 -15.05
C ALA A 105 12.29 -1.46 -14.30
N LEU A 106 12.06 -0.28 -14.87
CA LEU A 106 11.14 0.73 -14.31
C LEU A 106 9.71 0.23 -14.21
N SER A 107 9.22 -0.45 -15.26
CA SER A 107 7.88 -1.05 -15.26
C SER A 107 7.73 -2.04 -14.10
N TYR A 108 8.75 -2.86 -13.87
CA TYR A 108 8.75 -3.80 -12.75
C TYR A 108 8.80 -3.09 -11.38
N ILE A 109 9.71 -2.13 -11.19
CA ILE A 109 9.83 -1.35 -9.94
C ILE A 109 8.54 -0.57 -9.65
N SER A 110 7.94 0.04 -10.66
CA SER A 110 6.68 0.81 -10.51
C SER A 110 5.49 -0.08 -10.16
N ARG A 111 5.43 -1.31 -10.69
CA ARG A 111 4.44 -2.31 -10.27
C ARG A 111 4.61 -2.69 -8.80
N ILE A 112 5.85 -2.98 -8.36
CA ILE A 112 6.14 -3.25 -6.94
C ILE A 112 5.70 -2.07 -6.06
N GLY A 113 6.11 -0.86 -6.44
CA GLY A 113 5.76 0.36 -5.71
C GLY A 113 4.26 0.57 -5.62
N SER A 114 3.52 0.35 -6.71
CA SER A 114 2.05 0.49 -6.75
C SER A 114 1.37 -0.47 -5.78
N VAL A 115 1.79 -1.74 -5.78
CA VAL A 115 1.25 -2.78 -4.89
C VAL A 115 1.56 -2.47 -3.42
N ALA A 116 2.76 -1.98 -3.11
CA ALA A 116 3.12 -1.55 -1.77
C ALA A 116 2.25 -0.38 -1.28
N VAL A 117 2.06 0.65 -2.12
CA VAL A 117 1.22 1.81 -1.80
C VAL A 117 -0.24 1.41 -1.60
N LEU A 118 -0.81 0.61 -2.50
CA LEU A 118 -2.19 0.12 -2.41
C LEU A 118 -2.40 -0.76 -1.17
N SER A 119 -1.41 -1.57 -0.80
CA SER A 119 -1.49 -2.42 0.39
C SER A 119 -1.53 -1.56 1.64
N LEU A 120 -0.65 -0.56 1.75
CA LEU A 120 -0.61 0.36 2.89
C LEU A 120 -1.90 1.18 2.98
N PHE A 121 -2.40 1.67 1.85
CA PHE A 121 -3.68 2.36 1.79
C PHE A 121 -4.85 1.48 2.25
N SER A 122 -4.89 0.22 1.78
CA SER A 122 -5.93 -0.74 2.17
C SER A 122 -5.92 -0.99 3.68
N PHE A 123 -4.73 -1.15 4.29
CA PHE A 123 -4.61 -1.28 5.75
C PHE A 123 -5.18 -0.07 6.49
N VAL A 124 -4.84 1.15 6.06
CA VAL A 124 -5.34 2.39 6.69
C VAL A 124 -6.87 2.47 6.59
N VAL A 125 -7.44 2.18 5.43
CA VAL A 125 -8.90 2.22 5.22
C VAL A 125 -9.61 1.17 6.08
N ILE A 126 -9.10 -0.06 6.11
CA ILE A 126 -9.73 -1.13 6.89
C ILE A 126 -9.62 -0.86 8.39
N ASP A 127 -8.46 -0.43 8.88
CA ASP A 127 -8.28 -0.06 10.29
C ASP A 127 -9.20 1.09 10.71
N ALA A 128 -9.33 2.12 9.86
CA ALA A 128 -10.29 3.20 10.09
C ALA A 128 -11.73 2.69 10.13
N LEU A 129 -12.10 1.76 9.24
CA LEU A 129 -13.43 1.15 9.20
C LEU A 129 -13.72 0.37 10.48
N VAL A 130 -12.79 -0.49 10.92
CA VAL A 130 -12.89 -1.28 12.17
C VAL A 130 -13.18 -0.38 13.37
N LYS A 131 -12.43 0.71 13.50
CA LYS A 131 -12.58 1.62 14.65
C LYS A 131 -13.81 2.50 14.54
N SER A 132 -14.22 2.88 13.33
CA SER A 132 -15.43 3.69 13.13
C SER A 132 -16.70 2.95 13.57
N MET A 133 -16.73 1.63 13.45
CA MET A 133 -17.92 0.83 13.74
C MET A 133 -18.10 0.48 15.23
N ARG A 134 -17.24 0.97 16.14
CA ARG A 134 -17.31 0.71 17.60
C ARG A 134 -17.55 -0.78 17.92
N MET A 135 -16.93 -1.64 17.11
CA MET A 135 -17.28 -3.04 16.95
C MET A 135 -16.77 -3.91 18.09
N GLU A 136 -17.53 -4.96 18.42
CA GLU A 136 -17.07 -6.02 19.32
C GLU A 136 -15.82 -6.71 18.76
N ARG A 137 -14.95 -7.22 19.65
CA ARG A 137 -13.72 -7.95 19.30
C ARG A 137 -13.90 -9.06 18.26
N LYS A 138 -15.12 -9.61 18.14
CA LYS A 138 -15.46 -10.65 17.16
C LYS A 138 -15.40 -10.12 15.72
N THR A 139 -15.78 -8.87 15.49
CA THR A 139 -15.80 -8.28 14.15
C THR A 139 -14.46 -7.70 13.72
N GLU A 140 -13.64 -7.29 14.68
CA GLU A 140 -12.24 -6.91 14.43
C GLU A 140 -11.47 -8.02 13.69
N ARG A 141 -11.62 -9.28 14.12
CA ARG A 141 -10.98 -10.43 13.47
C ARG A 141 -11.45 -10.65 12.02
N PHE A 142 -12.72 -10.38 11.74
CA PHE A 142 -13.27 -10.48 10.40
C PHE A 142 -12.61 -9.46 9.44
N PHE A 143 -12.46 -8.21 9.89
CA PHE A 143 -11.82 -7.17 9.11
C PHE A 143 -10.31 -7.38 8.93
N VAL A 144 -9.61 -7.92 9.93
CA VAL A 144 -8.19 -8.32 9.78
C VAL A 144 -8.05 -9.40 8.71
N MET A 145 -8.93 -10.40 8.71
CA MET A 145 -8.94 -11.46 7.69
C MET A 145 -9.26 -10.91 6.29
N MET A 146 -10.22 -9.98 6.19
CA MET A 146 -10.50 -9.26 4.94
C MET A 146 -9.29 -8.46 4.45
N SER A 147 -8.57 -7.78 5.34
CA SER A 147 -7.34 -7.06 5.01
C SER A 147 -6.27 -8.00 4.44
N LEU A 148 -6.09 -9.17 5.05
CA LEU A 148 -5.16 -10.17 4.57
C LEU A 148 -5.52 -10.66 3.16
N LEU A 149 -6.81 -10.86 2.88
CA LEU A 149 -7.31 -11.24 1.55
C LEU A 149 -7.09 -10.15 0.51
N VAL A 150 -7.34 -8.89 0.84
CA VAL A 150 -7.09 -7.75 -0.06
C VAL A 150 -5.60 -7.63 -0.36
N VAL A 151 -4.73 -7.71 0.65
CA VAL A 151 -3.26 -7.68 0.46
C VAL A 151 -2.80 -8.85 -0.39
N THR A 152 -3.35 -10.05 -0.16
CA THR A 152 -3.06 -11.22 -0.99
C THR A 152 -3.43 -10.97 -2.45
N LEU A 153 -4.61 -10.39 -2.71
CA LEU A 153 -5.05 -10.05 -4.07
C LEU A 153 -4.09 -9.05 -4.76
N LEU A 154 -3.58 -8.07 -4.02
CA LEU A 154 -2.59 -7.12 -4.54
C LEU A 154 -1.23 -7.79 -4.84
N ILE A 155 -0.80 -8.74 -4.00
CA ILE A 155 0.42 -9.52 -4.24
C ILE A 155 0.28 -10.42 -5.49
N VAL A 156 -0.91 -11.01 -5.69
CA VAL A 156 -1.19 -11.82 -6.90
C VAL A 156 -1.07 -10.99 -8.17
N ASP A 157 -1.48 -9.72 -8.14
CA ASP A 157 -1.32 -8.83 -9.28
C ASP A 157 0.16 -8.58 -9.60
N LEU A 158 0.98 -8.43 -8.56
CA LEU A 158 2.43 -8.27 -8.70
C LEU A 158 3.13 -9.51 -9.25
N ALA A 159 2.65 -10.68 -8.86
CA ALA A 159 3.28 -11.94 -9.22
C ALA A 159 3.24 -12.10 -10.76
N SER A 160 4.38 -12.46 -11.35
CA SER A 160 4.51 -12.74 -12.78
C SER A 160 3.94 -14.13 -13.11
N LEU A 161 2.74 -14.42 -12.62
CA LEU A 161 1.99 -15.63 -12.89
C LEU A 161 1.32 -15.54 -14.26
N SER A 162 1.05 -16.68 -14.87
CA SER A 162 0.29 -16.74 -16.11
C SER A 162 -1.13 -16.20 -15.90
N ASN A 163 -1.77 -15.71 -16.96
CA ASN A 163 -3.12 -15.13 -16.87
C ASN A 163 -4.15 -16.13 -16.34
N GLU A 164 -3.98 -17.42 -16.66
CA GLU A 164 -4.86 -18.50 -16.21
C GLU A 164 -4.75 -18.67 -14.69
N ILE A 165 -3.53 -18.64 -14.14
CA ILE A 165 -3.30 -18.75 -12.70
C ILE A 165 -3.85 -17.51 -11.99
N LYS A 166 -3.63 -16.30 -12.54
CA LYS A 166 -4.18 -15.07 -11.98
C LYS A 166 -5.71 -15.11 -11.92
N LEU A 167 -6.36 -15.58 -12.99
CA LEU A 167 -7.81 -15.72 -13.04
C LEU A 167 -8.32 -16.74 -12.01
N ALA A 168 -7.70 -17.91 -11.93
CA ALA A 168 -8.08 -18.95 -10.97
C ALA A 168 -7.93 -18.45 -9.51
N LEU A 169 -6.86 -17.72 -9.22
CA LEU A 169 -6.59 -17.18 -7.90
C LEU A 169 -7.52 -16.01 -7.56
N ALA A 170 -7.81 -15.13 -8.53
CA ALA A 170 -8.80 -14.06 -8.39
C ALA A 170 -10.20 -14.62 -8.10
N LEU A 171 -10.60 -15.67 -8.82
CA LEU A 171 -11.86 -16.38 -8.56
C LEU A 171 -11.87 -17.04 -7.18
N GLY A 172 -10.80 -17.73 -6.80
CA GLY A 172 -10.67 -18.34 -5.48
C GLY A 172 -10.78 -17.31 -4.34
N ILE A 173 -10.10 -16.17 -4.48
CA ILE A 173 -10.18 -15.06 -3.52
C ILE A 173 -11.60 -14.46 -3.49
N ALA A 174 -12.22 -14.23 -4.66
CA ALA A 174 -13.58 -13.70 -4.74
C ALA A 174 -14.60 -14.63 -4.06
N ILE A 175 -14.50 -15.94 -4.30
CA ILE A 175 -15.32 -16.96 -3.62
C ILE A 175 -15.06 -16.93 -2.12
N GLY A 176 -13.79 -16.88 -1.70
CA GLY A 176 -13.41 -16.80 -0.29
C GLY A 176 -14.00 -15.56 0.41
N ILE A 177 -13.90 -14.39 -0.21
CA ILE A 177 -14.51 -13.14 0.27
C ILE A 177 -16.03 -13.28 0.34
N GLY A 178 -16.67 -13.80 -0.71
CA GLY A 178 -18.11 -14.01 -0.74
C GLY A 178 -18.59 -14.95 0.36
N PHE A 179 -17.87 -16.04 0.61
CA PHE A 179 -18.16 -16.97 1.70
C PHE A 179 -17.99 -16.32 3.08
N LEU A 180 -16.93 -15.54 3.27
CA LEU A 180 -16.69 -14.81 4.51
C LEU A 180 -17.79 -13.79 4.79
N VAL A 181 -18.16 -12.97 3.79
CA VAL A 181 -19.25 -12.00 3.90
C VAL A 181 -20.58 -12.71 4.17
N GLY A 182 -20.84 -13.82 3.48
CA GLY A 182 -22.07 -14.62 3.68
C GLY A 182 -22.15 -15.24 5.07
N ALA A 183 -21.07 -15.85 5.55
CA ALA A 183 -20.99 -16.42 6.91
C ALA A 183 -21.12 -15.32 7.98
N PHE A 184 -20.49 -14.17 7.75
CA PHE A 184 -20.60 -13.01 8.63
C PHE A 184 -22.03 -12.47 8.67
N ALA A 185 -22.68 -12.30 7.51
CA ALA A 185 -24.07 -11.85 7.44
C ALA A 185 -25.01 -12.86 8.14
N ALA A 186 -24.84 -14.16 7.87
CA ALA A 186 -25.64 -15.21 8.52
C ALA A 186 -25.47 -15.17 10.05
N TRP A 187 -24.24 -15.04 10.54
CA TRP A 187 -23.98 -14.90 11.96
C TRP A 187 -24.55 -13.59 12.53
N ALA A 188 -24.44 -12.47 11.82
CA ALA A 188 -24.93 -11.16 12.28
C ALA A 188 -26.46 -11.11 12.38
N PHE A 189 -27.19 -11.73 11.45
CA PHE A 189 -28.65 -11.76 11.45
C PHE A 189 -29.24 -12.88 12.30
N PHE A 190 -28.59 -14.05 12.36
CA PHE A 190 -29.14 -15.25 12.99
C PHE A 190 -28.34 -15.72 14.21
N GLY A 191 -27.32 -14.98 14.65
CA GLY A 191 -26.44 -15.37 15.76
C GLY A 191 -27.19 -15.65 17.05
N GLU A 192 -28.17 -14.81 17.40
CA GLU A 192 -29.00 -14.99 18.59
C GLU A 192 -29.88 -16.26 18.51
N TYR A 193 -30.46 -16.54 17.32
CA TYR A 193 -31.24 -17.75 17.08
C TYR A 193 -30.38 -19.01 17.12
N LEU A 194 -29.16 -18.94 16.56
CA LEU A 194 -28.20 -20.04 16.60
C LEU A 194 -27.73 -20.31 18.03
N ASP A 195 -27.42 -19.27 18.80
CA ASP A 195 -27.03 -19.40 20.20
C ASP A 195 -28.18 -19.96 21.06
N ALA A 196 -29.43 -19.56 20.78
CA ALA A 196 -30.61 -20.13 21.42
C ALA A 196 -30.79 -21.62 21.07
N LEU A 197 -30.66 -22.02 19.80
CA LEU A 197 -30.76 -23.41 19.38
C LEU A 197 -29.66 -24.28 19.99
N VAL A 198 -28.43 -23.77 20.05
CA VAL A 198 -27.29 -24.49 20.63
C VAL A 198 -27.52 -24.69 22.13
N ARG A 199 -27.97 -23.66 22.87
CA ARG A 199 -28.31 -23.78 24.30
C ARG A 199 -29.42 -24.78 24.58
N VAL A 200 -30.45 -24.83 23.74
CA VAL A 200 -31.54 -25.82 23.85
C VAL A 200 -31.01 -27.24 23.64
N ARG A 201 -30.04 -27.41 22.72
CA ARG A 201 -29.47 -28.72 22.40
C ARG A 201 -28.42 -29.21 23.41
N THR A 202 -27.66 -28.32 24.04
CA THR A 202 -26.69 -28.67 25.09
C THR A 202 -27.29 -28.78 26.48
N GLY A 203 -28.58 -28.50 26.66
CA GLY A 203 -29.30 -28.83 27.89
C GLY A 203 -28.76 -28.13 29.14
N GLN A 204 -28.36 -26.86 29.05
CA GLN A 204 -28.10 -26.05 30.25
C GLN A 204 -29.41 -25.35 30.68
N PRO A 205 -30.02 -25.75 31.82
CA PRO A 205 -31.21 -25.10 32.34
C PRO A 205 -30.81 -23.82 33.09
N GLY A 206 -31.51 -22.74 32.75
CA GLY A 206 -31.78 -21.51 33.52
C GLY A 206 -30.87 -21.11 34.68
N LEU A 207 -30.17 -19.98 34.50
CA LEU A 207 -29.79 -19.08 35.61
C LEU A 207 -30.87 -18.00 35.82
N GLU A 208 -32.12 -18.43 35.95
CA GLU A 208 -33.20 -17.60 36.49
C GLU A 208 -34.00 -18.41 37.51
N ARG A 209 -33.43 -18.61 38.71
CA ARG A 209 -34.20 -19.05 39.88
C ARG A 209 -33.57 -18.73 41.24
N GLU A 210 -32.76 -17.67 41.35
CA GLU A 210 -32.19 -17.26 42.64
C GLU A 210 -32.26 -15.75 42.90
N LYS A 211 -33.32 -15.08 42.43
CA LYS A 211 -33.62 -13.71 42.85
C LYS A 211 -35.09 -13.39 43.14
N ASN A 212 -35.93 -14.43 43.24
CA ASN A 212 -37.30 -14.31 43.75
C ASN A 212 -37.47 -15.30 44.90
N LEU A 213 -36.83 -15.00 46.03
CA LEU A 213 -37.34 -15.45 47.32
C LEU A 213 -38.27 -14.34 47.83
N PRO A 214 -39.53 -14.65 48.17
CA PRO A 214 -40.33 -13.72 48.94
C PRO A 214 -39.69 -13.60 50.32
N GLU A 215 -39.16 -12.42 50.64
CA GLU A 215 -39.07 -12.01 52.04
C GLU A 215 -40.50 -11.87 52.53
N ASP A 216 -41.01 -12.92 53.17
CA ASP A 216 -42.08 -12.73 54.13
C ASP A 216 -41.85 -13.62 55.36
N THR A 217 -42.00 -12.95 56.49
CA THR A 217 -42.35 -13.42 57.84
C THR A 217 -41.29 -13.90 58.86
N GLU A 218 -41.27 -13.12 59.96
CA GLU A 218 -40.97 -13.42 61.38
C GLU A 218 -39.47 -13.43 61.78
N ASP A 219 -38.95 -12.58 62.70
CA ASP A 219 -39.49 -11.91 63.91
C ASP A 219 -39.12 -10.41 64.04
#